data_AF-A0AAJ4DMA1-F1
#
_entry.id   AF-A0AAJ4DMA1-F1
#
_cell.length_a   1.000
_cell.length_b   1.000
_cell.length_c   1.000
_cell.angle_alpha   90.00
_cell.angle_beta   90.00
_cell.angle_gamma   90.00
#
_symmetry.space_group_name_H-M   'P 1'
#
loop_
_entity.id
_entity.type
_entity.pdbx_description
1 polymer ?
#
loop_
_entity_poly.entity_id
_entity_poly.type
_entity_poly.pdbx_seq_one_letter_code
_entity_poly.pdbx_strand_id
1 'polypeptide(L)'
;MRKNLGNIFLLFFLFFYTEVFASTYTWSATISKKTAYLHEPVYIRYVCTFSDASELYTIDFNPAKEYEKYTVKNLRQSESIIEGKRVNSYEFVVYPKETGEIIIEFDALMKKTTKESIENTVIGRDNVQKEDFFVKKFKQKSFKIDVKETNSTLVGDFALKVKTNKPEVKAYEPYHMQIIIDGVGNFEAIKPIEFTIEGVKIFAAEPTQRQTLHEDGLHGEWSQKFAFVSEKDFIIPKIEIEYFNLKEQKIKSLAADNIEISVAKGFSKEELLDEEEKEKFVFNYDYLYFSLFFITGFFVGKIKIKKRAFKESEDKRFLQKIDEAKSMDELMVLLVLKNAKKYEKTISDIEAKKIVSLRNAKRLILD
;
A
#
# COMPACT_ATOMS: atom_id res chain seq x y z
N MET A 1 56.65 -37.26 88.70
CA MET A 1 55.29 -37.22 88.13
C MET A 1 55.07 -35.86 87.49
N ARG A 2 54.22 -35.84 86.47
CA ARG A 2 54.12 -34.91 85.34
C ARG A 2 53.08 -33.80 85.59
N LYS A 3 53.22 -32.68 84.84
CA LYS A 3 52.19 -31.72 84.37
C LYS A 3 51.78 -30.58 85.31
N ASN A 4 51.51 -29.36 84.86
CA ASN A 4 51.79 -28.63 83.61
C ASN A 4 51.41 -27.15 83.86
N LEU A 5 52.16 -26.21 83.30
CA LEU A 5 51.76 -24.80 83.20
C LEU A 5 50.61 -24.64 82.19
N GLY A 6 49.68 -23.71 82.45
CA GLY A 6 48.66 -23.34 81.48
C GLY A 6 47.74 -22.21 81.95
N ASN A 7 48.06 -20.98 81.51
CA ASN A 7 47.16 -19.86 81.21
C ASN A 7 45.86 -19.71 82.02
N ILE A 8 45.88 -18.84 83.03
CA ILE A 8 44.68 -18.13 83.52
C ILE A 8 44.93 -16.63 83.30
N PHE A 9 45.01 -16.23 82.04
CA PHE A 9 45.03 -14.83 81.63
C PHE A 9 44.56 -14.75 80.18
N LEU A 10 43.26 -14.94 79.94
CA LEU A 10 42.52 -14.51 78.75
C LEU A 10 41.13 -15.17 78.75
N LEU A 11 40.21 -14.57 79.49
CA LEU A 11 38.78 -14.69 79.18
C LEU A 11 38.15 -13.30 79.33
N PHE A 12 38.80 -12.34 78.68
CA PHE A 12 38.14 -11.15 78.13
C PHE A 12 37.29 -11.65 76.96
N PHE A 13 36.17 -12.31 77.25
CA PHE A 13 35.15 -12.52 76.23
C PHE A 13 34.50 -11.16 76.02
N LEU A 14 35.13 -10.38 75.13
CA LEU A 14 34.45 -9.36 74.37
C LEU A 14 33.21 -10.02 73.77
N PHE A 15 32.07 -9.86 74.43
CA PHE A 15 30.80 -9.72 73.74
C PHE A 15 30.96 -8.47 72.87
N PHE A 16 31.65 -8.62 71.73
CA PHE A 16 31.39 -7.79 70.58
C PHE A 16 29.93 -8.11 70.23
N TYR A 17 29.02 -7.34 70.82
CA TYR A 17 27.70 -7.12 70.24
C TYR A 17 27.98 -6.55 68.85
N THR A 18 28.13 -7.42 67.86
CA THR A 18 27.89 -7.05 66.48
C THR A 18 26.40 -6.79 66.43
N GLU A 19 25.99 -5.57 66.78
CA GLU A 19 24.68 -5.10 66.41
C GLU A 19 24.64 -5.20 64.88
N VAL A 20 23.93 -6.22 64.40
CA VAL A 20 23.53 -6.32 63.01
C VAL A 20 22.52 -5.19 62.83
N PHE A 21 23.03 -3.96 62.67
CA PHE A 21 22.18 -2.83 62.37
C PHE A 21 21.52 -3.12 61.03
N ALA A 22 20.20 -3.31 61.05
CA ALA A 22 19.43 -3.37 59.83
C ALA A 22 19.67 -2.07 59.04
N SER A 23 19.99 -2.19 57.76
CA SER A 23 20.21 -1.03 56.90
C SER A 23 19.03 -0.06 57.02
N THR A 24 19.34 1.18 57.34
CA THR A 24 18.35 2.25 57.48
C THR A 24 18.23 3.00 56.16
N TYR A 25 17.09 3.65 55.93
CA TYR A 25 16.87 4.45 54.73
C TYR A 25 16.15 5.75 55.07
N THR A 26 16.43 6.77 54.27
CA THR A 26 15.81 8.10 54.38
C THR A 26 15.23 8.51 53.03
N TRP A 27 14.05 9.12 53.06
CA TRP A 27 13.38 9.64 51.87
C TRP A 27 13.42 11.15 51.87
N SER A 28 13.76 11.73 50.72
CA SER A 28 13.58 13.15 50.44
C SER A 28 12.74 13.31 49.19
N ALA A 29 11.98 14.40 49.12
CA ALA A 29 11.14 14.67 47.95
C ALA A 29 11.08 16.18 47.66
N THR A 30 11.16 16.51 46.37
CA THR A 30 11.16 17.87 45.84
C THR A 30 10.12 18.02 44.74
N ILE A 31 9.51 19.20 44.67
CA ILE A 31 8.56 19.59 43.64
C ILE A 31 9.05 20.89 42.98
N SER A 32 8.89 21.00 41.67
CA SER A 32 9.34 22.16 40.89
C SER A 32 8.54 23.44 41.17
N LYS A 33 7.22 23.33 41.33
CA LYS A 33 6.31 24.47 41.52
C LYS A 33 5.14 24.10 42.44
N LYS A 34 4.63 25.09 43.18
CA LYS A 34 3.44 24.94 44.05
C LYS A 34 2.15 25.48 43.42
N THR A 35 2.29 26.23 42.34
CA THR A 35 1.19 26.78 41.55
C THR A 35 1.42 26.35 40.11
N ALA A 36 0.37 25.88 39.45
CA ALA A 36 0.42 25.47 38.05
C ALA A 36 -0.88 25.89 37.35
N TYR A 37 -0.87 25.95 36.03
CA TYR A 37 -2.07 26.05 35.22
C TYR A 37 -2.61 24.66 34.88
N LEU A 38 -3.87 24.60 34.47
CA LEU A 38 -4.48 23.38 33.93
C LEU A 38 -3.60 22.82 32.80
N HIS A 39 -3.34 21.50 32.82
CA HIS A 39 -2.43 20.81 31.90
C HIS A 39 -0.96 21.27 31.90
N GLU A 40 -0.55 22.15 32.80
CA GLU A 40 0.86 22.52 32.96
C GLU A 40 1.64 21.39 33.66
N PRO A 41 2.81 20.98 33.13
CA PRO A 41 3.64 19.96 33.75
C PRO A 41 4.23 20.43 35.09
N VAL A 42 4.19 19.53 36.07
CA VAL A 42 4.80 19.69 37.40
C VAL A 42 5.77 18.55 37.65
N TYR A 43 7.07 18.87 37.67
CA TYR A 43 8.12 17.91 37.99
C TYR A 43 8.17 17.60 39.49
N ILE A 44 8.25 16.30 39.81
CA ILE A 44 8.42 15.77 41.17
C ILE A 44 9.56 14.76 41.17
N ARG A 45 10.43 14.85 42.18
CA ARG A 45 11.51 13.89 42.41
C ARG A 45 11.48 13.35 43.83
N TYR A 46 11.60 12.04 43.96
CA TYR A 46 11.79 11.32 45.22
C TYR A 46 13.17 10.67 45.22
N VAL A 47 13.91 10.82 46.32
CA VAL A 47 15.22 10.21 46.50
C VAL A 47 15.21 9.38 47.77
N CYS A 48 15.50 8.09 47.65
CA CYS A 48 15.74 7.18 48.77
C CYS A 48 17.25 6.99 48.92
N THR A 49 17.79 7.30 50.09
CA THR A 49 19.20 7.07 50.43
C THR A 49 19.30 6.06 51.55
N PHE A 50 19.99 4.95 51.29
CA PHE A 50 20.29 3.93 52.27
C PHE A 50 21.57 4.25 53.06
N SER A 51 21.70 3.68 54.25
CA SER A 51 22.92 3.79 55.06
C SER A 51 24.10 2.97 54.53
N ASP A 52 23.85 2.01 53.62
CA ASP A 52 24.80 1.11 52.99
C ASP A 52 24.33 0.72 51.57
N ALA A 53 24.94 -0.29 50.95
CA ALA A 53 24.55 -0.78 49.62
C ALA A 53 23.15 -1.42 49.58
N SER A 54 22.63 -1.91 50.71
CA SER A 54 21.25 -2.41 50.88
C SER A 54 20.79 -3.38 49.78
N GLU A 55 21.63 -4.35 49.43
CA GLU A 55 21.37 -5.34 48.36
C GLU A 55 20.14 -6.22 48.62
N LEU A 56 19.76 -6.40 49.88
CA LEU A 56 18.59 -7.19 50.30
C LEU A 56 17.27 -6.41 50.23
N TYR A 57 17.31 -5.14 49.85
CA TYR A 57 16.12 -4.29 49.74
C TYR A 57 15.74 -4.05 48.28
N THR A 58 14.44 -4.12 48.02
CA THR A 58 13.85 -3.76 46.72
C THR A 58 12.75 -2.74 46.95
N ILE A 59 12.87 -1.60 46.25
CA ILE A 59 11.86 -0.55 46.28
C ILE A 59 10.94 -0.74 45.07
N ASP A 60 9.66 -0.91 45.33
CA ASP A 60 8.61 -0.94 44.33
C ASP A 60 7.82 0.36 44.42
N PHE A 61 8.13 1.27 43.50
CA PHE A 61 7.59 2.63 43.47
C PHE A 61 7.39 3.10 42.02
N ASN A 62 6.21 2.80 41.47
CA ASN A 62 5.79 3.27 40.15
C ASN A 62 4.36 3.85 40.20
N PRO A 63 4.21 5.13 40.60
CA PRO A 63 2.93 5.81 40.66
C PRO A 63 2.40 6.26 39.29
N ALA A 64 3.11 5.98 38.18
CA ALA A 64 2.73 6.46 36.85
C ALA A 64 1.43 5.79 36.37
N LYS A 65 0.36 6.58 36.30
CA LYS A 65 -0.96 6.19 35.81
C LYS A 65 -1.85 7.43 35.69
N GLU A 66 -3.07 7.18 35.25
CA GLU A 66 -4.15 8.14 35.29
C GLU A 66 -4.81 8.17 36.67
N TYR A 67 -4.91 9.36 37.28
CA TYR A 67 -5.72 9.60 38.48
C TYR A 67 -6.88 10.52 38.10
N GLU A 68 -7.88 10.60 38.97
CA GLU A 68 -9.08 11.42 38.75
C GLU A 68 -8.73 12.88 38.45
N LYS A 69 -7.83 13.48 39.26
CA LYS A 69 -7.49 14.91 39.20
C LYS A 69 -6.22 15.24 38.44
N TYR A 70 -5.40 14.25 38.10
CA TYR A 70 -4.10 14.46 37.46
C TYR A 70 -3.58 13.18 36.79
N THR A 71 -2.74 13.34 35.77
CA THR A 71 -1.98 12.24 35.17
C THR A 71 -0.56 12.25 35.68
N VAL A 72 0.02 11.08 35.95
CA VAL A 72 1.44 10.96 36.30
C VAL A 72 2.16 10.17 35.22
N LYS A 73 3.20 10.77 34.62
CA LYS A 73 4.09 10.11 33.66
C LYS A 73 5.47 9.87 34.30
N ASN A 74 6.05 8.70 34.06
CA ASN A 74 7.40 8.36 34.51
C ASN A 74 8.43 9.07 33.61
N LEU A 75 9.36 9.80 34.21
CA LEU A 75 10.43 10.47 33.49
C LEU A 75 11.72 9.64 33.53
N ARG A 76 12.21 9.36 34.74
CA ARG A 76 13.46 8.64 34.92
C ARG A 76 13.46 7.93 36.27
N GLN A 77 14.04 6.74 36.28
CA GLN A 77 14.41 6.04 37.48
C GLN A 77 15.89 5.69 37.40
N SER A 78 16.62 5.90 38.49
CA SER A 78 18.03 5.56 38.56
C SER A 78 18.40 5.00 39.93
N GLU A 79 19.42 4.16 39.92
CA GLU A 79 20.02 3.57 41.09
C GLU A 79 21.54 3.69 40.97
N SER A 80 22.19 4.13 42.03
CA SER A 80 23.63 4.33 42.07
C SER A 80 24.18 4.07 43.47
N ILE A 81 25.47 3.74 43.56
CA ILE A 81 26.18 3.62 44.82
C ILE A 81 27.15 4.78 44.92
N ILE A 82 26.92 5.66 45.89
CA ILE A 82 27.76 6.84 46.17
C ILE A 82 28.34 6.65 47.57
N GLU A 83 29.66 6.64 47.68
CA GLU A 83 30.35 6.43 48.97
C GLU A 83 29.89 5.17 49.74
N GLY A 84 29.62 4.07 49.00
CA GLY A 84 29.15 2.81 49.59
C GLY A 84 27.68 2.81 50.01
N LYS A 85 26.94 3.88 49.74
CA LYS A 85 25.51 4.01 50.03
C LYS A 85 24.70 3.94 48.75
N ARG A 86 23.65 3.14 48.75
CA ARG A 86 22.70 3.06 47.64
C ARG A 86 21.78 4.29 47.65
N VAL A 87 21.68 4.93 46.49
CA VAL A 87 20.81 6.08 46.23
C VAL A 87 19.92 5.76 45.04
N ASN A 88 18.61 5.74 45.28
CA ASN A 88 17.58 5.57 44.27
C ASN A 88 16.85 6.89 44.01
N SER A 89 16.82 7.35 42.75
CA SER A 89 16.08 8.54 42.33
C SER A 89 14.91 8.14 41.43
N TYR A 90 13.73 8.69 41.74
CA TYR A 90 12.49 8.49 41.00
C TYR A 90 11.93 9.83 40.59
N GLU A 91 11.80 10.05 39.29
CA GLU A 91 11.43 11.32 38.68
C GLU A 91 10.15 11.17 37.87
N PHE A 92 9.19 12.06 38.11
CA PHE A 92 7.87 12.04 37.52
C PHE A 92 7.45 13.43 37.05
N VAL A 93 6.59 13.46 36.04
CA VAL A 93 5.91 14.67 35.59
C VAL A 93 4.42 14.49 35.79
N VAL A 94 3.81 15.41 36.53
CA VAL A 94 2.37 15.42 36.84
C VAL A 94 1.67 16.47 36.01
N TYR A 95 0.53 16.10 35.42
CA TYR A 95 -0.32 16.98 34.61
C TYR A 95 -1.68 17.14 35.30
N PRO A 96 -2.01 18.33 35.85
CA PRO A 96 -3.31 18.57 36.45
C PRO A 96 -4.45 18.52 35.42
N LYS A 97 -5.60 17.99 35.85
CA LYS A 97 -6.84 17.90 35.06
C LYS A 97 -8.00 18.73 35.60
N GLU A 98 -7.86 19.21 36.83
CA GLU A 98 -8.87 20.04 37.49
C GLU A 98 -8.22 21.30 38.06
N THR A 99 -9.02 22.34 38.22
CA THR A 99 -8.63 23.59 38.88
C THR A 99 -8.83 23.53 40.39
N GLY A 100 -8.08 24.35 41.13
CA GLY A 100 -8.13 24.43 42.59
C GLY A 100 -7.00 23.67 43.30
N GLU A 101 -7.16 23.46 44.60
CA GLU A 101 -6.15 22.77 45.42
C GLU A 101 -6.19 21.25 45.15
N ILE A 102 -5.08 20.73 44.62
CA ILE A 102 -4.86 19.29 44.37
C ILE A 102 -3.79 18.77 45.32
N ILE A 103 -4.07 17.63 45.96
CA ILE A 103 -3.11 16.90 46.79
C ILE A 103 -2.56 15.72 46.00
N ILE A 104 -1.26 15.73 45.76
CA ILE A 104 -0.51 14.66 45.10
C ILE A 104 0.10 13.79 46.20
N GLU A 105 -0.32 12.53 46.29
CA GLU A 105 0.19 11.56 47.25
C GLU A 105 0.37 10.20 46.58
N PHE A 106 1.44 9.50 46.95
CA PHE A 106 1.77 8.20 46.38
C PHE A 106 2.09 7.18 47.46
N ASP A 107 1.74 5.93 47.19
CA ASP A 107 2.13 4.77 48.00
C ASP A 107 3.42 4.16 47.44
N ALA A 108 4.30 3.69 48.33
CA ALA A 108 5.49 2.92 47.98
C ALA A 108 5.55 1.62 48.81
N LEU A 109 6.16 0.59 48.22
CA LEU A 109 6.41 -0.69 48.89
C LEU A 109 7.91 -0.89 49.05
N MET A 110 8.35 -1.10 50.28
CA MET A 110 9.71 -1.55 50.58
C MET A 110 9.67 -3.06 50.84
N LYS A 111 10.34 -3.83 49.99
CA LYS A 111 10.47 -5.28 50.13
C LYS A 111 11.86 -5.57 50.69
N LYS A 112 11.95 -6.38 51.74
CA LYS A 112 13.20 -6.88 52.28
C LYS A 112 13.22 -8.40 52.17
N THR A 113 14.29 -8.94 51.61
CA THR A 113 14.54 -10.39 51.56
C THR A 113 15.75 -10.75 52.44
N THR A 114 16.07 -12.03 52.53
CA THR A 114 17.26 -12.55 53.22
C THR A 114 18.22 -13.16 52.22
N LYS A 115 19.52 -13.17 52.56
CA LYS A 115 20.55 -13.77 51.72
C LYS A 115 20.27 -15.26 51.45
N GLU A 116 19.80 -15.98 52.46
CA GLU A 116 19.39 -17.38 52.35
C GLU A 116 18.22 -17.57 51.37
N SER A 117 17.23 -16.67 51.38
CA SER A 117 16.12 -16.72 50.43
C SER A 117 16.56 -16.49 48.97
N ILE A 118 17.56 -15.63 48.74
CA ILE A 118 18.13 -15.40 47.40
C ILE A 118 18.93 -16.63 46.96
N GLU A 119 19.82 -17.14 47.82
CA GLU A 119 20.67 -18.31 47.53
C GLU A 119 19.84 -19.56 47.22
N ASN A 120 18.76 -19.80 47.98
CA ASN A 120 17.85 -20.92 47.72
C ASN A 120 17.17 -20.86 46.35
N THR A 121 16.94 -19.65 45.82
CA THR A 121 16.35 -19.43 44.49
C THR A 121 17.37 -19.66 43.36
N VAL A 122 18.63 -19.27 43.57
CA VAL A 122 19.70 -19.38 42.57
C VAL A 122 20.20 -20.82 42.39
N ILE A 123 20.11 -21.67 43.42
CA ILE A 123 20.65 -23.05 43.41
C ILE A 123 19.75 -24.05 42.65
N GLY A 124 18.56 -23.64 42.19
CA GLY A 124 17.76 -24.42 41.21
C GLY A 124 17.29 -25.79 41.70
N ARG A 125 17.01 -25.97 42.99
CA ARG A 125 16.45 -27.22 43.53
C ARG A 125 14.97 -27.34 43.19
N ASP A 126 14.48 -28.52 42.80
CA ASP A 126 13.11 -28.84 42.35
C ASP A 126 11.95 -28.48 43.33
N ASN A 127 12.25 -27.90 44.49
CA ASN A 127 11.28 -27.39 45.48
C ASN A 127 11.54 -25.90 45.81
N VAL A 128 11.70 -25.04 44.78
CA VAL A 128 11.89 -23.59 44.98
C VAL A 128 10.65 -23.00 45.67
N GLN A 129 10.74 -22.72 46.97
CA GLN A 129 9.81 -21.79 47.62
C GLN A 129 10.08 -20.41 47.03
N LYS A 130 9.02 -19.70 46.61
CA LYS A 130 9.13 -18.31 46.13
C LYS A 130 9.85 -17.49 47.19
N GLU A 131 10.69 -16.54 46.76
CA GLU A 131 11.44 -15.66 47.66
C GLU A 131 10.54 -15.07 48.76
N ASP A 132 10.95 -15.23 50.01
CA ASP A 132 10.23 -14.71 51.16
C ASP A 132 10.54 -13.21 51.29
N PHE A 133 9.53 -12.39 51.04
CA PHE A 133 9.63 -10.95 51.17
C PHE A 133 8.87 -10.43 52.38
N PHE A 134 9.55 -9.68 53.24
CA PHE A 134 8.88 -8.78 54.15
C PHE A 134 8.53 -7.49 53.41
N VAL A 135 7.22 -7.27 53.19
CA VAL A 135 6.71 -6.09 52.47
C VAL A 135 6.19 -5.05 53.45
N LYS A 136 6.80 -3.87 53.46
CA LYS A 136 6.33 -2.70 54.20
C LYS A 136 5.72 -1.68 53.24
N LYS A 137 4.41 -1.42 53.36
CA LYS A 137 3.72 -0.33 52.65
C LYS A 137 3.81 0.97 53.44
N PHE A 138 4.09 2.08 52.76
CA PHE A 138 4.12 3.41 53.37
C PHE A 138 3.74 4.50 52.36
N LYS A 139 3.27 5.64 52.87
CA LYS A 139 2.96 6.83 52.06
C LYS A 139 4.20 7.69 51.89
N GLN A 140 4.41 8.18 50.67
CA GLN A 140 5.44 9.17 50.37
C GLN A 140 4.99 10.58 50.80
N LYS A 141 5.94 11.51 50.82
CA LYS A 141 5.65 12.93 51.08
C LYS A 141 4.62 13.45 50.07
N SER A 142 3.52 14.00 50.57
CA SER A 142 2.50 14.61 49.73
C SER A 142 2.85 16.05 49.36
N PHE A 143 2.34 16.49 48.21
CA PHE A 143 2.48 17.86 47.75
C PHE A 143 1.09 18.45 47.52
N LYS A 144 0.91 19.69 47.97
CA LYS A 144 -0.26 20.49 47.62
C LYS A 144 0.12 21.44 46.50
N ILE A 145 -0.67 21.45 45.43
CA ILE A 145 -0.54 22.39 44.32
C ILE A 145 -1.84 23.16 44.14
N ASP A 146 -1.74 24.45 43.87
CA ASP A 146 -2.87 25.30 43.49
C ASP A 146 -2.93 25.42 41.96
N VAL A 147 -4.02 24.96 41.35
CA VAL A 147 -4.16 24.87 39.89
C VAL A 147 -5.09 25.94 39.38
N LYS A 148 -4.54 26.83 38.55
CA LYS A 148 -5.25 27.93 37.91
C LYS A 148 -5.91 27.47 36.62
N GLU A 149 -7.05 28.06 36.31
CA GLU A 149 -7.74 27.85 35.05
C GLU A 149 -6.94 28.44 33.88
N THR A 150 -7.09 27.82 32.71
CA THR A 150 -6.59 28.34 31.43
C THR A 150 -7.76 28.67 30.53
N ASN A 151 -7.68 29.79 29.83
CA ASN A 151 -8.73 30.22 28.89
C ASN A 151 -8.65 29.48 27.54
N SER A 152 -7.75 28.51 27.39
CA SER A 152 -7.62 27.65 26.21
C SER A 152 -7.32 26.22 26.64
N THR A 153 -7.80 25.26 25.85
CA THR A 153 -7.53 23.82 26.03
C THR A 153 -6.10 23.46 25.63
N LEU A 154 -5.51 24.21 24.70
CA LEU A 154 -4.13 24.02 24.24
C LEU A 154 -3.20 24.90 25.09
N VAL A 155 -2.30 24.28 25.84
CA VAL A 155 -1.45 24.91 26.84
C VAL A 155 0.00 24.49 26.58
N GLY A 156 0.87 25.48 26.43
CA GLY A 156 2.27 25.22 26.13
C GLY A 156 3.00 26.38 25.47
N ASP A 157 4.13 26.08 24.87
CA ASP A 157 4.90 26.99 24.03
C ASP A 157 5.09 26.31 22.68
N PHE A 158 4.47 26.87 21.65
CA PHE A 158 4.37 26.25 20.34
C PHE A 158 4.85 27.20 19.24
N ALA A 159 5.41 26.62 18.19
CA ALA A 159 5.75 27.27 16.95
C ALA A 159 5.07 26.52 15.79
N LEU A 160 4.57 27.28 14.82
CA LEU A 160 3.94 26.75 13.62
C LEU A 160 4.90 26.89 12.44
N LYS A 161 5.07 25.80 11.70
CA LYS A 161 5.85 25.75 10.46
C LYS A 161 4.99 25.11 9.39
N VAL A 162 4.91 25.76 8.24
CA VAL A 162 4.24 25.21 7.05
C VAL A 162 5.33 24.84 6.05
N LYS A 163 5.38 23.56 5.67
CA LYS A 163 6.24 23.06 4.60
C LYS A 163 5.41 22.88 3.34
N THR A 164 5.76 23.62 2.30
CA THR A 164 5.13 23.56 0.98
C THR A 164 6.19 23.61 -0.12
N ASN A 165 5.77 23.23 -1.33
CA ASN A 165 6.55 23.47 -2.53
C ASN A 165 6.21 24.85 -3.12
N LYS A 166 6.72 25.13 -4.32
CA LYS A 166 6.32 26.33 -5.07
C LYS A 166 4.81 26.34 -5.28
N PRO A 167 4.12 27.48 -5.13
CA PRO A 167 2.66 27.60 -5.24
C PRO A 167 2.15 27.56 -6.69
N GLU A 168 2.71 26.65 -7.48
CA GLU A 168 2.42 26.47 -8.90
C GLU A 168 2.32 24.97 -9.18
N VAL A 169 1.19 24.52 -9.73
CA VAL A 169 0.94 23.12 -10.11
C VAL A 169 0.20 23.07 -11.44
N LYS A 170 0.23 21.94 -12.16
CA LYS A 170 -0.64 21.75 -13.32
C LYS A 170 -2.04 21.32 -12.89
N ALA A 171 -3.03 21.53 -13.76
CA ALA A 171 -4.39 21.04 -13.52
C ALA A 171 -4.37 19.53 -13.21
N TYR A 172 -5.12 19.14 -12.18
CA TYR A 172 -5.19 17.78 -11.63
C TYR A 172 -3.92 17.24 -10.95
N GLU A 173 -2.84 18.02 -10.90
CA GLU A 173 -1.63 17.69 -10.12
C GLU A 173 -1.83 18.07 -8.64
N PRO A 174 -1.45 17.20 -7.68
CA PRO A 174 -1.60 17.48 -6.26
C PRO A 174 -0.59 18.52 -5.77
N TYR A 175 -1.08 19.60 -5.15
CA TYR A 175 -0.26 20.50 -4.34
C TYR A 175 -0.11 19.93 -2.93
N HIS A 176 1.13 19.67 -2.51
CA HIS A 176 1.44 19.10 -1.20
C HIS A 176 1.76 20.18 -0.16
N MET A 177 1.16 20.02 1.02
CA MET A 177 1.42 20.86 2.18
C MET A 177 1.57 19.98 3.43
N GLN A 178 2.49 20.35 4.31
CA GLN A 178 2.58 19.77 5.63
C GLN A 178 2.56 20.89 6.67
N ILE A 179 1.62 20.80 7.59
CA ILE A 179 1.57 21.67 8.77
C ILE A 179 2.30 20.97 9.89
N ILE A 180 3.19 21.69 10.56
CA ILE A 180 4.02 21.21 11.65
C ILE A 180 3.87 22.18 12.81
N ILE A 181 3.54 21.65 13.99
CA ILE A 181 3.50 22.38 15.25
C ILE A 181 4.56 21.75 16.15
N ASP A 182 5.64 22.49 16.41
CA ASP A 182 6.72 22.06 17.29
C ASP A 182 6.71 22.84 18.60
N GLY A 183 7.13 22.22 19.70
CA GLY A 183 7.22 22.91 20.98
C GLY A 183 7.11 22.01 22.20
N VAL A 184 6.58 22.60 23.28
CA VAL A 184 6.40 21.95 24.58
C VAL A 184 4.97 22.18 25.06
N GLY A 185 4.22 21.12 25.33
CA GLY A 185 2.85 21.26 25.84
C GLY A 185 1.97 20.03 25.64
N ASN A 186 0.66 20.22 25.79
CA ASN A 186 -0.33 19.15 25.66
C ASN A 186 -0.79 18.97 24.19
N PHE A 187 0.06 18.38 23.36
CA PHE A 187 -0.23 18.10 21.94
C PHE A 187 -1.53 17.28 21.71
N GLU A 188 -1.99 16.52 22.70
CA GLU A 188 -3.25 15.78 22.68
C GLU A 188 -4.48 16.70 22.51
N ALA A 189 -4.36 17.99 22.85
CA ALA A 189 -5.43 18.98 22.68
C ALA A 189 -5.51 19.55 21.25
N ILE A 190 -4.52 19.29 20.38
CA ILE A 190 -4.50 19.79 19.00
C ILE A 190 -5.49 18.97 18.17
N LYS A 191 -6.52 19.63 17.66
CA LYS A 191 -7.50 19.01 16.76
C LYS A 191 -6.93 18.87 15.34
N PRO A 192 -7.29 17.81 14.60
CA PRO A 192 -6.99 17.73 13.17
C PRO A 192 -7.50 18.98 12.45
N ILE A 193 -6.68 19.52 11.54
CA ILE A 193 -7.03 20.67 10.72
C ILE A 193 -7.81 20.16 9.51
N GLU A 194 -8.91 20.82 9.22
CA GLU A 194 -9.77 20.53 8.07
C GLU A 194 -9.89 21.78 7.20
N PHE A 195 -9.86 21.57 5.88
CA PHE A 195 -10.05 22.63 4.90
C PHE A 195 -11.29 22.36 4.09
N THR A 196 -11.99 23.42 3.71
CA THR A 196 -13.09 23.38 2.74
C THR A 196 -12.86 24.51 1.74
N ILE A 197 -12.57 24.15 0.49
CA ILE A 197 -12.28 25.10 -0.59
C ILE A 197 -13.11 24.67 -1.81
N GLU A 198 -13.85 25.60 -2.40
CA GLU A 198 -14.71 25.32 -3.55
C GLU A 198 -13.87 24.89 -4.77
N GLY A 199 -14.29 23.83 -5.45
CA GLY A 199 -13.59 23.32 -6.65
C GLY A 199 -12.24 22.64 -6.36
N VAL A 200 -11.91 22.36 -5.10
CA VAL A 200 -10.67 21.67 -4.71
C VAL A 200 -11.00 20.36 -4.02
N LYS A 201 -10.42 19.26 -4.50
CA LYS A 201 -10.44 17.98 -3.80
C LYS A 201 -9.27 17.91 -2.83
N ILE A 202 -9.58 17.75 -1.55
CA ILE A 202 -8.61 17.81 -0.47
C ILE A 202 -8.45 16.43 0.15
N PHE A 203 -7.21 15.95 0.23
CA PHE A 203 -6.85 14.74 0.94
C PHE A 203 -6.02 15.11 2.15
N ALA A 204 -6.51 14.81 3.35
CA ALA A 204 -5.79 15.00 4.60
C ALA A 204 -5.32 13.63 5.12
N ALA A 205 -4.06 13.53 5.51
CA ALA A 205 -3.57 12.40 6.28
C ALA A 205 -3.97 12.55 7.75
N GLU A 206 -4.05 11.42 8.46
CA GLU A 206 -4.17 11.43 9.91
C GLU A 206 -2.99 12.18 10.56
N PRO A 207 -3.22 12.98 11.60
CA PRO A 207 -2.14 13.64 12.32
C PRO A 207 -1.16 12.65 12.93
N THR A 208 0.11 13.02 12.89
CA THR A 208 1.20 12.26 13.50
C THR A 208 1.80 13.06 14.65
N GLN A 209 2.13 12.39 15.74
CA GLN A 209 2.73 13.02 16.92
C GLN A 209 4.00 12.27 17.31
N ARG A 210 5.07 13.02 17.57
CA ARG A 210 6.32 12.48 18.14
C ARG A 210 6.67 13.29 19.37
N GLN A 211 6.74 12.65 20.52
CA GLN A 211 6.92 13.32 21.80
C GLN A 211 7.95 12.60 22.65
N THR A 212 8.69 13.38 23.41
CA THR A 212 9.61 12.93 24.45
C THR A 212 9.30 13.68 25.73
N LEU A 213 9.24 12.97 26.86
CA LEU A 213 8.97 13.57 28.15
C LEU A 213 10.28 14.13 28.73
N HIS A 214 10.24 15.38 29.19
CA HIS A 214 11.29 16.08 29.92
C HIS A 214 10.73 16.64 31.23
N GLU A 215 11.60 17.18 32.10
CA GLU A 215 11.20 17.75 33.39
C GLU A 215 10.15 18.87 33.26
N ASP A 216 10.24 19.66 32.19
CA ASP A 216 9.37 20.79 31.87
C ASP A 216 8.19 20.43 30.96
N GLY A 217 7.98 19.15 30.64
CA GLY A 217 6.81 18.69 29.90
C GLY A 217 7.08 17.74 28.74
N LEU A 218 6.07 17.55 27.89
CA LEU A 218 6.19 16.82 26.63
C LEU A 218 6.75 17.76 25.57
N HIS A 219 7.95 17.45 25.09
CA HIS A 219 8.56 18.11 23.95
C HIS A 219 8.25 17.29 22.71
N GLY A 220 7.88 17.94 21.62
CA GLY A 220 7.52 17.17 20.45
C GLY A 220 7.14 17.97 19.23
N GLU A 221 6.68 17.21 18.27
CA GLU A 221 6.18 17.67 16.99
C GLU A 221 4.83 17.00 16.71
N TRP A 222 3.83 17.82 16.40
CA TRP A 222 2.58 17.41 15.78
C TRP A 222 2.66 17.77 14.30
N SER A 223 2.26 16.87 13.40
CA SER A 223 2.21 17.21 11.98
C SER A 223 1.06 16.54 11.24
N GLN A 224 0.51 17.26 10.27
CA GLN A 224 -0.55 16.78 9.39
C GLN A 224 -0.22 17.15 7.95
N LYS A 225 -0.43 16.18 7.04
CA LYS A 225 -0.11 16.32 5.61
C LYS A 225 -1.39 16.45 4.80
N PHE A 226 -1.32 17.28 3.77
CA PHE A 226 -2.42 17.58 2.87
C PHE A 226 -1.98 17.46 1.41
N ALA A 227 -2.90 17.03 0.55
CA ALA A 227 -2.79 17.14 -0.89
C ALA A 227 -4.06 17.80 -1.45
N PHE A 228 -3.88 18.92 -2.14
CA PHE A 228 -4.95 19.71 -2.76
C PHE A 228 -4.91 19.49 -4.27
N VAL A 229 -6.02 19.06 -4.85
CA VAL A 229 -6.14 18.81 -6.29
C VAL A 229 -7.23 19.70 -6.86
N SER A 230 -6.90 20.52 -7.85
CA SER A 230 -7.86 21.38 -8.54
C SER A 230 -7.55 21.50 -10.03
N GLU A 231 -8.55 21.97 -10.79
CA GLU A 231 -8.43 22.34 -12.19
C GLU A 231 -8.15 23.84 -12.37
N LYS A 232 -8.48 24.66 -11.36
CA LYS A 232 -8.39 26.13 -11.40
C LYS A 232 -7.58 26.64 -10.23
N ASP A 233 -7.11 27.88 -10.37
CA ASP A 233 -6.49 28.62 -9.27
C ASP A 233 -7.37 28.58 -8.02
N PHE A 234 -6.72 28.41 -6.87
CA PHE A 234 -7.41 28.32 -5.59
C PHE A 234 -6.58 28.96 -4.48
N ILE A 235 -7.26 29.32 -3.40
CA ILE A 235 -6.63 29.96 -2.23
C ILE A 235 -6.81 29.03 -1.05
N ILE A 236 -5.69 28.67 -0.42
CA ILE A 236 -5.71 27.96 0.85
C ILE A 236 -5.90 29.02 1.95
N PRO A 237 -6.97 28.92 2.77
CA PRO A 237 -7.30 29.95 3.73
C PRO A 237 -6.26 30.05 4.84
N LYS A 238 -6.18 31.23 5.45
CA LYS A 238 -5.37 31.47 6.66
C LYS A 238 -5.82 30.49 7.76
N ILE A 239 -4.85 29.93 8.48
CA ILE A 239 -5.09 29.08 9.64
C ILE A 239 -4.78 29.86 10.88
N GLU A 240 -5.61 29.70 11.91
CA GLU A 240 -5.41 30.33 13.20
C GLU A 240 -5.71 29.34 14.34
N ILE A 241 -4.75 29.12 15.22
CA ILE A 241 -4.87 28.19 16.35
C ILE A 241 -4.49 28.93 17.63
N GLU A 242 -5.46 29.12 18.51
CA GLU A 242 -5.26 29.76 19.81
C GLU A 242 -4.69 28.78 20.85
N TYR A 243 -3.73 29.24 21.62
CA TYR A 243 -3.13 28.48 22.73
C TYR A 243 -2.78 29.40 23.90
N PHE A 244 -2.77 28.86 25.11
CA PHE A 244 -2.31 29.56 26.29
C PHE A 244 -0.80 29.39 26.46
N ASN A 245 -0.06 30.51 26.35
CA ASN A 245 1.38 30.50 26.52
C ASN A 245 1.76 30.58 28.01
N LEU A 246 2.40 29.53 28.52
CA LEU A 246 2.77 29.44 29.95
C LEU A 246 3.85 30.44 30.37
N LYS A 247 4.75 30.85 29.46
CA LYS A 247 5.83 31.81 29.76
C LYS A 247 5.29 33.23 29.88
N GLU A 248 4.38 33.62 28.98
CA GLU A 248 3.79 34.95 28.93
C GLU A 248 2.45 35.06 29.66
N GLN A 249 1.91 33.94 30.16
CA GLN A 249 0.64 33.83 30.89
C GLN A 249 -0.54 34.48 30.16
N LYS A 250 -0.58 34.35 28.83
CA LYS A 250 -1.63 34.93 27.98
C LYS A 250 -1.92 34.03 26.78
N ILE A 251 -3.08 34.25 26.18
CA ILE A 251 -3.45 33.61 24.91
C ILE A 251 -2.56 34.17 23.79
N LYS A 252 -2.04 33.27 22.97
CA LYS A 252 -1.36 33.55 21.72
C LYS A 252 -2.02 32.77 20.60
N SER A 253 -1.71 33.19 19.38
CA SER A 253 -2.24 32.60 18.17
C SER A 253 -1.10 32.11 17.29
N LEU A 254 -1.16 30.85 16.88
CA LEU A 254 -0.35 30.31 15.80
C LEU A 254 -1.07 30.60 14.50
N ALA A 255 -0.46 31.38 13.62
CA ALA A 255 -1.06 31.77 12.35
C ALA A 255 -0.19 31.32 11.18
N ALA A 256 -0.83 30.78 10.15
CA ALA A 256 -0.24 30.60 8.83
C ALA A 256 -1.05 31.42 7.83
N ASP A 257 -0.38 32.26 7.05
CA ASP A 257 -1.01 33.11 6.06
C ASP A 257 -1.68 32.29 4.96
N ASN A 258 -2.59 32.95 4.23
CA ASN A 258 -3.20 32.33 3.07
C ASN A 258 -2.13 32.07 1.99
N ILE A 259 -2.39 31.06 1.16
CA ILE A 259 -1.50 30.70 0.06
C ILE A 259 -2.32 30.64 -1.21
N GLU A 260 -2.02 31.55 -2.14
CA GLU A 260 -2.59 31.56 -3.48
C GLU A 260 -1.83 30.56 -4.34
N ILE A 261 -2.54 29.59 -4.93
CA ILE A 261 -1.96 28.55 -5.78
C ILE A 261 -2.38 28.80 -7.22
N SER A 262 -1.39 28.97 -8.09
CA SER A 262 -1.63 29.07 -9.54
C SER A 262 -1.65 27.68 -10.16
N VAL A 263 -2.70 27.40 -10.93
CA VAL A 263 -2.93 26.13 -11.62
C VAL A 263 -2.75 26.35 -13.12
N ALA A 264 -1.59 25.94 -13.63
CA ALA A 264 -1.31 25.96 -15.06
C ALA A 264 -2.21 24.94 -15.78
N LYS A 265 -2.56 25.23 -17.04
CA LYS A 265 -3.31 24.28 -17.87
C LYS A 265 -2.55 22.95 -17.91
N GLY A 266 -3.25 21.87 -17.57
CA GLY A 266 -2.75 20.51 -17.68
C GLY A 266 -2.71 20.04 -19.14
N PHE A 267 -2.36 18.77 -19.33
CA PHE A 267 -2.41 18.15 -20.65
C PHE A 267 -3.85 18.15 -21.18
N SER A 268 -4.02 18.47 -22.47
CA SER A 268 -5.34 18.37 -23.09
C SER A 268 -5.71 16.89 -23.24
N LYS A 269 -7.01 16.58 -23.34
CA LYS A 269 -7.47 15.19 -23.48
C LYS A 269 -6.87 14.52 -24.72
N GLU A 270 -6.58 15.33 -25.73
CA GLU A 270 -5.95 14.93 -26.99
C GLU A 270 -4.46 14.60 -26.83
N GLU A 271 -3.77 15.17 -25.84
CA GLU A 271 -2.35 14.86 -25.52
C GLU A 271 -2.19 13.61 -24.64
N LEU A 272 -3.25 13.19 -23.95
CA LEU A 272 -3.27 12.01 -23.07
C LEU A 272 -3.73 10.74 -23.78
N LEU A 273 -4.25 10.86 -24.99
CA LEU A 273 -4.66 9.74 -25.83
C LEU A 273 -3.52 9.45 -26.81
N ASP A 274 -3.10 8.19 -26.89
CA ASP A 274 -2.24 7.76 -27.99
C ASP A 274 -2.98 8.06 -29.31
N GLU A 275 -2.27 8.66 -30.27
CA GLU A 275 -2.81 8.88 -31.60
C GLU A 275 -3.06 7.50 -32.22
N GLU A 276 -4.30 7.00 -32.17
CA GLU A 276 -4.68 5.80 -32.91
C GLU A 276 -4.32 6.08 -34.37
N GLU A 277 -3.28 5.40 -34.87
CA GLU A 277 -3.04 5.31 -36.30
C GLU A 277 -4.33 4.77 -36.90
N LYS A 278 -5.18 5.68 -37.40
CA LYS A 278 -6.37 5.30 -38.14
C LYS A 278 -5.86 4.38 -39.23
N GLU A 279 -6.13 3.08 -39.12
CA GLU A 279 -5.79 2.12 -40.15
C GLU A 279 -6.33 2.71 -41.44
N LYS A 280 -5.42 3.16 -42.31
CA LYS A 280 -5.82 3.71 -43.61
C LYS A 280 -6.61 2.59 -44.23
N PHE A 281 -7.88 2.83 -44.54
CA PHE A 281 -8.73 1.84 -45.17
C PHE A 281 -8.09 1.45 -46.51
N VAL A 282 -7.29 0.39 -46.52
CA VAL A 282 -6.65 -0.14 -47.72
C VAL A 282 -7.71 -0.98 -48.39
N PHE A 283 -8.38 -0.39 -49.39
CA PHE A 283 -9.35 -1.14 -50.19
C PHE A 283 -8.60 -2.25 -50.92
N ASN A 284 -8.78 -3.49 -50.47
CA ASN A 284 -8.16 -4.61 -51.16
C ASN A 284 -8.90 -4.85 -52.49
N TYR A 285 -8.23 -4.52 -53.59
CA TYR A 285 -8.72 -4.70 -54.95
C TYR A 285 -9.03 -6.16 -55.30
N ASP A 286 -8.52 -7.13 -54.54
CA ASP A 286 -8.87 -8.55 -54.66
C ASP A 286 -10.37 -8.79 -54.49
N TYR A 287 -11.03 -8.07 -53.56
CA TYR A 287 -12.48 -8.17 -53.39
C TYR A 287 -13.24 -7.65 -54.62
N LEU A 288 -12.67 -6.66 -55.30
CA LEU A 288 -13.18 -6.14 -56.55
C LEU A 288 -13.09 -7.22 -57.64
N TYR A 289 -11.95 -7.92 -57.75
CA TYR A 289 -11.79 -9.06 -58.66
C TYR A 289 -12.73 -10.21 -58.35
N PHE A 290 -12.92 -10.58 -57.08
CA PHE A 290 -13.87 -11.64 -56.70
C PHE A 290 -15.31 -11.27 -57.09
N SER A 291 -15.71 -10.01 -56.86
CA SER A 291 -17.03 -9.53 -57.29
C SER A 291 -17.19 -9.57 -58.81
N LEU A 292 -16.16 -9.18 -59.56
CA LEU A 292 -16.15 -9.18 -61.02
C LEU A 292 -16.21 -10.61 -61.58
N PHE A 293 -15.44 -11.54 -61.02
CA PHE A 293 -15.48 -12.96 -61.41
C PHE A 293 -16.84 -13.58 -61.13
N PHE A 294 -17.44 -13.26 -59.98
CA PHE A 294 -18.77 -13.75 -59.63
C PHE A 294 -19.84 -13.25 -60.63
N ILE A 295 -19.81 -11.95 -60.96
CA ILE A 295 -20.70 -11.35 -61.94
C ILE A 295 -20.49 -11.99 -63.33
N THR A 296 -19.24 -12.12 -63.76
CA THR A 296 -18.90 -12.68 -65.07
C THR A 296 -19.33 -14.15 -65.18
N GLY A 297 -19.06 -14.95 -64.15
CA GLY A 297 -19.49 -16.35 -64.07
C GLY A 297 -21.02 -16.49 -64.10
N PHE A 298 -21.73 -15.63 -63.38
CA PHE A 298 -23.20 -15.58 -63.41
C PHE A 298 -23.75 -15.31 -64.82
N PHE A 299 -23.15 -14.37 -65.55
CA PHE A 299 -23.56 -14.08 -66.92
C PHE A 299 -23.21 -15.22 -67.89
N VAL A 300 -22.01 -15.80 -67.80
CA VAL A 300 -21.62 -16.96 -68.62
C VAL A 300 -22.55 -18.15 -68.40
N GLY A 301 -22.93 -18.43 -67.15
CA GLY A 301 -23.89 -19.49 -66.81
C GLY A 301 -25.29 -19.28 -67.42
N LYS A 302 -25.67 -18.04 -67.74
CA LYS A 302 -26.94 -17.73 -68.42
C LYS A 302 -26.88 -17.82 -69.94
N ILE A 303 -25.69 -17.94 -70.54
CA ILE A 303 -25.57 -18.10 -71.99
C ILE A 303 -25.93 -19.53 -72.36
N LYS A 304 -27.10 -19.72 -72.99
CA LYS A 304 -27.49 -21.00 -73.61
C LYS A 304 -26.63 -21.24 -74.85
N ILE A 305 -25.52 -21.95 -74.69
CA ILE A 305 -24.69 -22.41 -75.82
C ILE A 305 -25.51 -23.40 -76.65
N LYS A 306 -26.11 -22.93 -77.76
CA LYS A 306 -26.72 -23.79 -78.77
C LYS A 306 -25.59 -24.55 -79.49
N LYS A 307 -25.38 -25.82 -79.14
CA LYS A 307 -24.55 -26.73 -79.96
C LYS A 307 -25.17 -26.83 -81.36
N ARG A 308 -24.55 -26.20 -82.36
CA ARG A 308 -24.89 -26.41 -83.78
C ARG A 308 -24.35 -27.78 -84.19
N ALA A 309 -25.24 -28.77 -84.34
CA ALA A 309 -24.92 -30.03 -84.99
C ALA A 309 -24.84 -29.81 -86.50
N PHE A 310 -23.70 -30.13 -87.12
CA PHE A 310 -23.49 -30.07 -88.56
C PHE A 310 -24.18 -31.29 -89.20
N LYS A 311 -25.15 -31.07 -90.10
CA LYS A 311 -25.91 -32.14 -90.79
C LYS A 311 -25.16 -32.48 -92.09
N GLU A 312 -24.57 -33.66 -92.18
CA GLU A 312 -23.82 -34.14 -93.35
C GLU A 312 -24.77 -34.53 -94.50
N SER A 313 -24.42 -34.17 -95.75
CA SER A 313 -25.32 -34.29 -96.91
C SER A 313 -25.51 -35.75 -97.37
N GLU A 314 -26.72 -36.07 -97.79
CA GLU A 314 -27.16 -37.43 -98.16
C GLU A 314 -26.32 -38.06 -99.27
N ASP A 315 -25.76 -37.25 -100.17
CA ASP A 315 -24.92 -37.72 -101.27
C ASP A 315 -23.52 -38.16 -100.81
N LYS A 316 -22.92 -37.51 -99.79
CA LYS A 316 -21.65 -37.99 -99.21
C LYS A 316 -21.83 -39.37 -98.57
N ARG A 317 -22.94 -39.57 -97.87
CA ARG A 317 -23.26 -40.85 -97.23
C ARG A 317 -23.49 -41.96 -98.25
N PHE A 318 -24.00 -41.63 -99.44
CA PHE A 318 -24.15 -42.59 -100.52
C PHE A 318 -22.81 -42.99 -101.15
N LEU A 319 -21.92 -42.02 -101.42
CA LEU A 319 -20.58 -42.31 -101.94
C LEU A 319 -19.76 -43.15 -100.96
N GLN A 320 -19.89 -42.89 -99.65
CA GLN A 320 -19.25 -43.72 -98.63
C GLN A 320 -19.76 -45.17 -98.67
N LYS A 321 -21.06 -45.41 -98.84
CA LYS A 321 -21.62 -46.77 -98.99
C LYS A 321 -21.11 -47.48 -100.24
N ILE A 322 -20.90 -46.76 -101.34
CA ILE A 322 -20.28 -47.33 -102.55
C ILE A 322 -18.84 -47.75 -102.27
N ASP A 323 -18.07 -46.90 -101.59
CA ASP A 323 -16.68 -47.21 -101.24
C ASP A 323 -16.57 -48.39 -100.26
N GLU A 324 -17.55 -48.56 -99.37
CA GLU A 324 -17.57 -49.66 -98.39
C GLU A 324 -18.12 -51.00 -98.94
N ALA A 325 -18.81 -51.03 -100.09
CA ALA A 325 -19.44 -52.24 -100.64
C ALA A 325 -18.43 -53.38 -100.86
N LYS A 326 -18.69 -54.59 -100.39
CA LYS A 326 -17.68 -55.68 -100.37
C LYS A 326 -17.80 -56.66 -101.53
N SER A 327 -18.92 -56.66 -102.24
CA SER A 327 -19.16 -57.52 -103.40
C SER A 327 -19.74 -56.74 -104.58
N MET A 328 -19.64 -57.34 -105.77
CA MET A 328 -20.16 -56.73 -107.00
C MET A 328 -21.70 -56.66 -106.98
N ASP A 329 -22.34 -57.67 -106.42
CA ASP A 329 -23.80 -57.72 -106.28
C ASP A 329 -24.30 -56.63 -105.31
N GLU A 330 -23.60 -56.43 -104.19
CA GLU A 330 -23.93 -55.37 -103.23
C GLU A 330 -23.81 -53.98 -103.86
N LEU A 331 -22.76 -53.75 -104.64
CA LEU A 331 -22.57 -52.51 -105.36
C LEU A 331 -23.71 -52.27 -106.37
N MET A 332 -24.12 -53.29 -107.14
CA MET A 332 -25.23 -53.15 -108.09
C MET A 332 -26.54 -52.81 -107.41
N VAL A 333 -26.87 -53.46 -106.29
CA VAL A 333 -28.09 -53.17 -105.52
C VAL A 333 -28.09 -51.71 -105.04
N LEU A 334 -26.96 -51.21 -104.53
CA LEU A 334 -26.85 -49.82 -104.09
C LEU A 334 -27.08 -48.82 -105.24
N LEU A 335 -26.59 -49.12 -106.44
CA LEU A 335 -26.76 -48.27 -107.63
C LEU A 335 -28.21 -48.26 -108.14
N VAL A 336 -28.84 -49.44 -108.19
CA VAL A 336 -30.25 -49.59 -108.56
C VAL A 336 -31.13 -48.79 -107.60
N LEU A 337 -30.91 -48.95 -106.29
CA LEU A 337 -31.71 -48.29 -105.26
C LEU A 337 -31.59 -46.77 -105.29
N LYS A 338 -30.41 -46.22 -105.62
CA LYS A 338 -30.25 -44.76 -105.73
C LYS A 338 -30.88 -44.22 -107.01
N ASN A 339 -30.52 -44.77 -108.17
CA ASN A 339 -31.10 -44.39 -109.45
C ASN A 339 -30.70 -45.38 -110.56
N ALA A 340 -31.51 -46.43 -110.74
CA ALA A 340 -31.27 -47.47 -111.75
C ALA A 340 -31.03 -46.93 -113.17
N LYS A 341 -31.75 -45.88 -113.59
CA LYS A 341 -31.63 -45.32 -114.95
C LYS A 341 -30.30 -44.59 -115.17
N LYS A 342 -29.79 -43.92 -114.14
CA LYS A 342 -28.50 -43.21 -114.22
C LYS A 342 -27.33 -44.18 -114.39
N TYR A 343 -27.38 -45.32 -113.69
CA TYR A 343 -26.27 -46.28 -113.63
C TYR A 343 -26.51 -47.54 -114.48
N GLU A 344 -27.54 -47.54 -115.32
CA GLU A 344 -27.98 -48.69 -116.13
C GLU A 344 -26.84 -49.29 -116.96
N LYS A 345 -26.03 -48.44 -117.60
CA LYS A 345 -24.86 -48.87 -118.38
C LYS A 345 -23.82 -49.60 -117.51
N THR A 346 -23.51 -49.04 -116.34
CA THR A 346 -22.52 -49.62 -115.40
C THR A 346 -23.04 -50.93 -114.82
N ILE A 347 -24.33 -51.02 -114.49
CA ILE A 347 -24.96 -52.26 -114.01
C ILE A 347 -24.93 -53.33 -115.10
N SER A 348 -25.30 -52.99 -116.34
CA SER A 348 -25.30 -53.94 -117.47
C SER A 348 -23.89 -54.42 -117.82
N ASP A 349 -22.87 -53.57 -117.75
CA ASP A 349 -21.48 -53.96 -117.99
C ASP A 349 -20.92 -54.87 -116.87
N ILE A 350 -21.42 -54.74 -115.64
CA ILE A 350 -21.13 -55.66 -114.54
C ILE A 350 -21.82 -57.02 -114.77
N GLU A 351 -23.12 -57.04 -115.08
CA GLU A 351 -23.89 -58.27 -115.33
C GLU A 351 -23.34 -59.07 -116.53
N ALA A 352 -22.92 -58.37 -117.59
CA ALA A 352 -22.28 -58.96 -118.75
C ALA A 352 -20.83 -59.44 -118.51
N LYS A 353 -20.33 -59.37 -117.27
CA LYS A 353 -18.95 -59.69 -116.85
C LYS A 353 -17.86 -58.93 -117.61
N LYS A 354 -18.17 -57.76 -118.19
CA LYS A 354 -17.15 -56.89 -118.81
C LYS A 354 -16.31 -56.19 -117.76
N ILE A 355 -16.90 -55.92 -116.58
CA ILE A 355 -16.17 -55.41 -115.41
C ILE A 355 -16.09 -56.53 -114.38
N VAL A 356 -14.91 -57.15 -114.28
CA VAL A 356 -14.69 -58.33 -113.44
C VAL A 356 -14.19 -57.96 -112.03
N SER A 357 -13.66 -56.74 -111.85
CA SER A 357 -13.07 -56.28 -110.59
C SER A 357 -13.92 -55.20 -109.91
N LEU A 358 -14.31 -55.44 -108.66
CA LEU A 358 -15.08 -54.52 -107.81
C LEU A 358 -14.42 -53.15 -107.66
N ARG A 359 -13.09 -53.11 -107.57
CA ARG A 359 -12.33 -51.86 -107.43
C ARG A 359 -12.49 -50.98 -108.68
N ASN A 360 -12.49 -51.58 -109.86
CA ASN A 360 -12.66 -50.86 -111.11
C ASN A 360 -14.10 -50.35 -111.26
N ALA A 361 -15.09 -51.14 -110.82
CA ALA A 361 -16.49 -50.73 -110.82
C ALA A 361 -16.73 -49.52 -109.90
N LYS A 362 -16.22 -49.54 -108.66
CA LYS A 362 -16.35 -48.42 -107.72
C LYS A 362 -15.72 -47.13 -108.26
N ARG A 363 -14.54 -47.25 -108.89
CA ARG A 363 -13.82 -46.09 -109.41
C ARG A 363 -14.60 -45.36 -110.50
N LEU A 364 -15.29 -46.08 -111.39
CA LEU A 364 -16.13 -45.48 -112.43
C LEU A 364 -17.33 -44.67 -111.91
N ILE A 365 -17.66 -44.79 -110.62
CA ILE A 365 -18.82 -44.14 -110.01
C ILE A 365 -18.38 -43.03 -109.02
N LEU A 366 -17.20 -43.19 -108.43
CA LEU A 366 -16.61 -42.24 -107.47
C LEU A 366 -15.80 -41.13 -108.17
N ASP A 367 -15.27 -41.39 -109.37
CA ASP A 367 -14.70 -40.38 -110.30
C ASP A 367 -15.84 -39.75 -111.14
#